data_AF-A0A011NXQ8-F1
#
_entry.id   AF-A0A011NXQ8-F1
#
_cell.length_a   1.000
_cell.length_b   1.000
_cell.length_c   1.000
_cell.angle_alpha   90.00
_cell.angle_beta   90.00
_cell.angle_gamma   90.00
#
_symmetry.space_group_name_H-M   'P 1'
#
loop_
_entity.id
_entity.type
_entity.pdbx_description
1 polymer ?
#
loop_
_entity_poly.entity_id
_entity_poly.type
_entity_poly.pdbx_seq_one_letter_code
_entity_poly.pdbx_strand_id
1 'polypeptide(L)'
;MRERPVGLQIGELIETHDHSNFECFAVLSGPLLNVDATYRRLRTAFDNFLDIARLSDDEAASRLRALEIDILVDLGRHTLDARTGIVARRPAPVQVSWLGYAGDVGALLARRSTGGHQPLTS
;
A
#
# COMPACT_ATOMS: atom_id res chain seq x y z
N MET A 1 18.41 10.24 12.02
CA MET A 1 17.33 9.91 11.07
C MET A 1 16.09 10.65 11.57
N ARG A 2 15.49 11.56 10.77
CA ARG A 2 14.44 12.48 11.24
C ARG A 2 13.10 11.75 11.32
N GLU A 3 12.42 11.83 12.46
CA GLU A 3 10.98 11.59 12.58
C GLU A 3 10.25 12.46 11.55
N ARG A 4 9.42 11.87 10.67
CA ARG A 4 8.71 12.62 9.62
C ARG A 4 7.19 12.46 9.76
N PRO A 5 6.42 13.57 9.83
CA PRO A 5 4.99 13.58 10.18
C PRO A 5 4.09 12.62 9.37
N VAL A 6 4.44 12.32 8.12
CA VAL A 6 3.56 11.57 7.21
C VAL A 6 3.51 10.07 7.52
N GLY A 7 4.59 9.46 8.03
CA GLY A 7 4.56 8.06 8.46
C GLY A 7 3.67 7.82 9.68
N LEU A 8 3.55 8.84 10.54
CA LEU A 8 2.64 8.84 11.69
C LEU A 8 1.17 8.98 11.24
N GLN A 9 0.92 9.80 10.19
CA GLN A 9 -0.42 10.04 9.64
C GLN A 9 -0.99 8.82 8.92
N ILE A 10 -0.19 8.08 8.15
CA ILE A 10 -0.64 6.85 7.50
C ILE A 10 -0.92 5.75 8.54
N GLY A 11 -0.06 5.61 9.55
CA GLY A 11 -0.28 4.66 10.63
C GLY A 11 -1.62 4.90 11.33
N GLU A 12 -1.90 6.15 11.72
CA GLU A 12 -3.16 6.52 12.36
C GLU A 12 -4.37 6.36 11.43
N LEU A 13 -4.26 6.72 10.14
CA LEU A 13 -5.33 6.51 9.17
C LEU A 13 -5.71 5.04 9.08
N ILE A 14 -4.72 4.15 8.92
CA ILE A 14 -4.99 2.72 8.80
C ILE A 14 -5.47 2.14 10.13
N GLU A 15 -4.90 2.52 11.26
CA GLU A 15 -5.38 2.06 12.57
C GLU A 15 -6.84 2.43 12.85
N THR A 16 -7.34 3.52 12.25
CA THR A 16 -8.71 4.01 12.45
C THR A 16 -9.66 3.70 11.30
N HIS A 17 -9.18 3.05 10.24
CA HIS A 17 -10.00 2.69 9.09
C HIS A 17 -10.87 1.47 9.37
N ASP A 18 -11.91 1.29 8.55
CA ASP A 18 -12.80 0.15 8.67
C ASP A 18 -12.20 -1.12 8.03
N HIS A 19 -11.44 -1.87 8.83
CA HIS A 19 -10.88 -3.18 8.46
C HIS A 19 -11.92 -4.25 8.12
N SER A 20 -13.21 -4.04 8.44
CA SER A 20 -14.26 -5.02 8.08
C SER A 20 -14.65 -4.93 6.59
N ASN A 21 -14.47 -3.75 5.99
CA ASN A 21 -14.82 -3.48 4.61
C ASN A 21 -13.61 -3.39 3.68
N PHE A 22 -12.41 -3.17 4.23
CA PHE A 22 -11.17 -3.01 3.48
C PHE A 22 -10.07 -3.95 4.00
N GLU A 23 -9.40 -4.62 3.07
CA GLU A 23 -8.13 -5.30 3.32
C GLU A 23 -7.01 -4.39 2.81
N CYS A 24 -6.12 -3.98 3.71
CA CYS A 24 -5.06 -3.03 3.43
C CYS A 24 -3.68 -3.69 3.28
N PHE A 25 -2.98 -3.34 2.19
CA PHE A 25 -1.62 -3.78 1.92
C PHE A 25 -0.66 -2.59 1.95
N ALA A 26 0.46 -2.76 2.66
CA ALA A 26 1.61 -1.87 2.57
C ALA A 26 2.60 -2.41 1.52
N VAL A 27 2.95 -1.59 0.53
CA VAL A 27 3.94 -1.96 -0.50
C VAL A 27 5.30 -1.36 -0.17
N LEU A 28 6.29 -2.22 0.05
CA LEU A 28 7.68 -1.84 0.27
C LEU A 28 8.43 -1.87 -1.06
N SER A 29 8.92 -0.70 -1.48
CA SER A 29 9.50 -0.50 -2.82
C SER A 29 11.02 -0.29 -2.83
N GLY A 30 11.59 -0.03 -1.65
CA GLY A 30 13.03 0.11 -1.42
C GLY A 30 13.53 -0.82 -0.31
N PRO A 31 14.86 -0.92 -0.13
CA PRO A 31 15.44 -1.72 0.93
C PRO A 31 14.98 -1.20 2.30
N LEU A 32 14.61 -2.11 3.20
CA LEU A 32 14.35 -1.77 4.60
C LEU A 32 15.67 -1.39 5.27
N LEU A 33 16.02 -0.10 5.25
CA LEU A 33 17.28 0.39 5.80
C LEU A 33 17.27 0.45 7.32
N ASN A 34 16.09 0.63 7.95
CA ASN A 34 15.93 0.61 9.41
C ASN A 34 14.56 0.09 9.85
N VAL A 35 14.55 -0.84 10.81
CA VAL A 35 13.34 -1.33 11.49
C VAL A 35 13.09 -0.46 12.73
N ASP A 36 12.60 0.75 12.51
CA ASP A 36 12.34 1.71 13.58
C ASP A 36 10.94 1.52 14.22
N ALA A 37 10.58 2.40 15.15
CA ALA A 37 9.27 2.36 15.81
C ALA A 37 8.12 2.60 14.81
N THR A 38 8.35 3.44 13.79
CA THR A 38 7.37 3.74 12.75
C THR A 38 7.10 2.52 11.88
N TYR A 39 8.16 1.84 11.42
CA TYR A 39 8.02 0.60 10.67
C TYR A 39 7.26 -0.46 11.47
N ARG A 40 7.59 -0.63 12.75
CA ARG A 40 6.88 -1.60 13.61
C ARG A 40 5.40 -1.25 13.80
N ARG A 41 5.07 0.03 13.97
CA ARG A 41 3.68 0.49 14.05
C ARG A 41 2.92 0.19 12.76
N LEU A 42 3.48 0.58 11.61
CA LEU A 42 2.89 0.29 10.30
C LEU A 42 2.76 -1.23 10.10
N ARG A 43 3.75 -2.02 10.54
CA ARG A 43 3.74 -3.48 10.42
C ARG A 43 2.54 -4.13 11.10
N THR A 44 2.12 -3.57 12.22
CA THR A 44 0.96 -4.03 12.99
C THR A 44 -0.35 -3.45 12.44
N ALA A 45 -0.33 -2.25 11.85
CA ALA A 45 -1.52 -1.58 11.37
C ALA A 45 -2.09 -2.17 10.07
N PHE A 46 -1.25 -2.56 9.11
CA PHE A 46 -1.75 -3.13 7.85
C PHE A 46 -1.95 -4.64 7.95
N ASP A 47 -2.96 -5.14 7.25
CA ASP A 47 -3.26 -6.59 7.17
C ASP A 47 -2.12 -7.34 6.48
N ASN A 48 -1.53 -6.74 5.44
CA ASN A 48 -0.50 -7.38 4.63
C ASN A 48 0.68 -6.44 4.32
N PHE A 49 1.86 -7.04 4.18
CA PHE A 49 3.07 -6.36 3.72
C PHE A 49 3.61 -7.05 2.47
N LEU A 50 3.75 -6.27 1.40
CA LEU A 50 4.22 -6.72 0.11
C LEU A 50 5.58 -6.11 -0.21
N ASP A 51 6.64 -6.92 -0.12
CA ASP A 51 7.97 -6.53 -0.59
C ASP A 51 8.07 -6.72 -2.12
N ILE A 52 8.30 -5.61 -2.82
CA ILE A 52 8.53 -5.56 -4.27
C ILE A 52 9.91 -4.98 -4.62
N ALA A 53 10.79 -4.80 -3.64
CA ALA A 53 12.09 -4.14 -3.82
C ALA A 53 12.97 -4.85 -4.87
N ARG A 54 12.81 -6.18 -5.00
CA ARG A 54 13.54 -7.02 -5.98
C ARG A 54 12.77 -7.31 -7.27
N LEU A 55 11.54 -6.83 -7.38
CA LEU A 55 10.71 -7.02 -8.57
C LEU A 55 10.93 -5.87 -9.55
N SER A 56 10.89 -6.16 -10.84
CA SER A 56 10.71 -5.14 -11.88
C SER A 56 9.33 -4.47 -11.77
N ASP A 57 9.14 -3.33 -12.43
CA ASP A 57 7.83 -2.65 -12.44
C ASP A 57 6.73 -3.50 -13.07
N ASP A 58 7.07 -4.32 -14.07
CA ASP A 58 6.12 -5.22 -14.72
C ASP A 58 5.69 -6.37 -13.80
N GLU A 59 6.64 -6.97 -13.09
CA GLU A 59 6.35 -8.03 -12.11
C GLU A 59 5.55 -7.49 -10.93
N ALA A 60 5.93 -6.33 -10.40
CA ALA A 60 5.19 -5.68 -9.33
C ALA A 60 3.75 -5.35 -9.77
N ALA A 61 3.56 -4.71 -10.92
CA ALA A 61 2.23 -4.38 -11.42
C ALA A 61 1.38 -5.64 -11.67
N SER A 62 1.98 -6.72 -12.21
CA SER A 62 1.26 -7.99 -12.39
C SER A 62 0.88 -8.64 -11.08
N ARG A 63 1.75 -8.57 -10.07
CA ARG A 63 1.45 -9.07 -8.72
C ARG A 63 0.31 -8.29 -8.06
N LEU A 64 0.30 -6.96 -8.22
CA LEU A 64 -0.80 -6.12 -7.74
C LEU A 64 -2.12 -6.45 -8.43
N ARG A 65 -2.13 -6.68 -9.75
CA ARG A 65 -3.33 -7.14 -10.46
C ARG A 65 -3.82 -8.51 -9.98
N ALA A 66 -2.90 -9.44 -9.74
CA ALA A 66 -3.23 -10.78 -9.24
C ALA A 66 -3.79 -10.78 -7.81
N LEU A 67 -3.48 -9.73 -7.03
CA LEU A 67 -4.07 -9.48 -5.71
C LEU A 67 -5.43 -8.78 -5.78
N GLU A 68 -5.91 -8.46 -6.98
CA GLU A 68 -7.19 -7.79 -7.23
C GLU A 68 -7.31 -6.47 -6.48
N ILE A 69 -6.24 -5.66 -6.49
CA ILE A 69 -6.25 -4.36 -5.82
C ILE A 69 -7.25 -3.41 -6.51
N ASP A 70 -8.20 -2.89 -5.74
CA ASP A 70 -9.21 -1.94 -6.22
C ASP A 70 -8.69 -0.50 -6.24
N ILE A 71 -7.95 -0.11 -5.19
CA ILE A 71 -7.46 1.25 -4.99
C ILE A 71 -5.95 1.21 -4.75
N LEU A 72 -5.19 1.86 -5.62
CA LEU A 72 -3.77 2.13 -5.43
C LEU A 72 -3.57 3.59 -4.97
N VAL A 73 -3.04 3.78 -3.78
CA VAL A 73 -2.61 5.09 -3.28
C VAL A 73 -1.11 5.18 -3.37
N ASP A 74 -0.60 5.93 -4.35
CA ASP A 74 0.82 6.25 -4.49
C ASP A 74 1.21 7.32 -3.46
N LEU A 75 2.06 6.92 -2.52
CA LEU A 75 2.59 7.75 -1.45
C LEU A 75 3.94 8.36 -1.82
N GLY A 76 4.53 7.93 -2.94
CA GLY A 76 5.84 8.39 -3.41
C GLY A 76 5.83 9.88 -3.74
N ARG A 77 6.79 10.62 -3.19
CA ARG A 77 7.21 11.88 -3.82
C ARG A 77 7.80 11.56 -5.19
N HIS A 78 7.63 12.44 -6.18
CA HIS A 78 8.32 12.39 -7.48
C HIS A 78 9.86 12.57 -7.34
N THR A 79 10.52 11.70 -6.58
CA THR A 79 11.96 11.58 -6.43
C THR A 79 12.47 10.44 -7.31
N LEU A 80 13.78 10.38 -7.59
CA LEU A 80 14.39 9.37 -8.48
C LEU A 80 14.05 7.91 -8.10
N ASP A 81 13.76 7.64 -6.83
CA ASP A 81 13.42 6.30 -6.32
C ASP A 81 11.92 5.97 -6.38
N ALA A 82 11.08 6.90 -6.87
CA ALA A 82 9.66 6.66 -7.02
C ALA A 82 9.42 5.67 -8.15
N ARG A 83 8.89 4.49 -7.80
CA ARG A 83 8.50 3.41 -8.73
C ARG A 83 7.25 3.78 -9.56
N THR A 84 7.24 4.98 -10.13
CA THR A 84 6.14 5.55 -10.92
C THR A 84 5.79 4.70 -12.14
N GLY A 85 6.73 3.90 -12.64
CA GLY A 85 6.49 2.92 -13.70
C GLY A 85 5.48 1.83 -13.31
N ILE A 86 5.33 1.52 -12.01
CA ILE A 86 4.26 0.63 -11.53
C ILE A 86 2.89 1.32 -11.70
N VAL A 87 2.77 2.56 -11.26
CA VAL A 87 1.53 3.36 -11.35
C VAL A 87 1.13 3.57 -12.82
N ALA A 88 2.11 3.79 -13.70
CA ALA A 88 1.89 3.96 -15.14
C ALA A 88 1.30 2.69 -15.80
N ARG A 89 1.56 1.50 -15.25
CA ARG A 89 1.02 0.21 -15.72
C ARG A 89 -0.40 -0.06 -15.26
N ARG A 90 -1.02 0.87 -14.53
CA ARG A 90 -2.41 0.81 -14.07
C ARG A 90 -2.78 -0.52 -13.40
N PRO A 91 -2.05 -0.99 -12.38
CA PRO A 91 -2.36 -2.26 -11.71
C PRO A 91 -3.69 -2.26 -10.95
N ALA A 92 -4.27 -1.09 -10.66
CA ALA A 92 -5.56 -0.94 -10.01
C ALA A 92 -6.48 -0.03 -10.84
N PRO A 93 -7.81 -0.24 -10.81
CA PRO A 93 -8.77 0.59 -11.54
C PRO A 93 -8.80 2.03 -11.04
N VAL A 94 -8.69 2.24 -9.71
CA VAL A 94 -8.57 3.55 -9.08
C VAL A 94 -7.12 3.76 -8.63
N GLN A 95 -6.53 4.88 -9.05
CA GLN A 95 -5.17 5.27 -8.63
C GLN A 95 -5.18 6.71 -8.15
N VAL A 96 -4.68 6.94 -6.93
CA VAL A 96 -4.63 8.25 -6.28
C VAL A 96 -3.18 8.54 -5.90
N SER A 97 -2.69 9.74 -6.18
CA SER A 97 -1.42 10.20 -5.63
C SER A 97 -1.70 11.04 -4.40
N TRP A 98 -1.13 10.66 -3.25
CA TRP A 98 -1.26 11.42 -2.02
C TRP A 98 0.09 12.02 -1.64
N LEU A 99 0.18 13.34 -1.80
CA LEU A 99 1.37 14.16 -1.62
C LEU A 99 2.14 13.85 -0.34
N GLY A 100 3.30 13.22 -0.50
CA GLY A 100 4.48 13.62 0.27
C GLY A 100 5.04 12.65 1.30
N TYR A 101 4.85 11.33 1.18
CA TYR A 101 5.65 10.41 1.98
C TYR A 101 7.04 10.20 1.32
N ALA A 102 8.08 10.44 2.10
CA ALA A 102 9.46 10.11 1.74
C ALA A 102 9.95 9.03 2.71
N GLY A 103 9.38 7.84 2.59
CA GLY A 103 9.81 6.63 3.29
C GLY A 103 9.58 5.40 2.41
N ASP A 104 10.04 4.25 2.90
CA ASP A 104 10.23 3.04 2.08
C ASP A 104 8.92 2.34 1.67
N VAL A 105 7.79 2.77 2.25
CA VAL A 105 6.43 2.31 1.93
C VAL A 105 5.85 3.19 0.82
N GLY A 106 5.79 2.65 -0.40
CA GLY A 106 5.43 3.40 -1.61
C GLY A 106 3.93 3.46 -1.89
N ALA A 107 3.14 2.54 -1.34
CA ALA A 107 1.71 2.55 -1.60
C ALA A 107 0.85 1.88 -0.52
N LEU A 108 -0.34 2.43 -0.34
CA LEU A 108 -1.48 1.79 0.33
C LEU A 108 -2.37 1.19 -0.75
N LEU A 109 -2.70 -0.09 -0.58
CA LEU A 109 -3.64 -0.78 -1.46
C LEU A 109 -4.83 -1.22 -0.64
N ALA A 110 -6.04 -1.01 -1.17
CA ALA A 110 -7.26 -1.52 -0.55
C ALA A 110 -7.95 -2.51 -1.51
N ARG A 111 -8.27 -3.70 -1.00
CA ARG A 111 -9.26 -4.61 -1.62
C ARG A 111 -10.54 -4.55 -0.80
N ARG A 112 -11.70 -4.48 -1.43
CA ARG A 112 -12.97 -4.60 -0.71
C ARG A 112 -13.15 -6.04 -0.25
N SER A 113 -13.40 -6.25 1.04
CA SER A 113 -13.86 -7.55 1.53
C SER A 113 -15.23 -7.83 0.91
N THR A 114 -15.33 -8.77 -0.02
CA THR A 114 -16.62 -9.24 -0.50
C THR A 114 -17.26 -10.03 0.64
N GLY A 115 -18.00 -9.34 1.51
CA GLY A 115 -18.91 -9.99 2.44
C GLY A 115 -19.78 -10.96 1.66
N GLY A 116 -19.73 -12.24 2.04
CA GLY A 116 -20.39 -13.33 1.34
C GLY A 116 -21.87 -13.01 1.10
N HIS A 117 -22.24 -12.90 -0.17
CA HIS A 117 -23.64 -12.99 -0.57
C HIS A 117 -24.04 -14.46 -0.36
N GLN A 118 -24.67 -14.78 0.77
CA GLN A 118 -25.45 -16.01 0.84
C GLN A 118 -26.58 -15.87 -0.18
N PRO A 119 -26.70 -16.77 -1.17
CA PRO A 119 -27.89 -16.81 -1.99
C PRO A 119 -29.06 -17.24 -1.09
N LEU A 120 -30.06 -16.37 -0.98
CA LEU A 120 -31.38 -16.76 -0.48
C LEU A 120 -32.00 -17.71 -1.50
N THR A 121 -31.76 -19.02 -1.37
CA THR A 121 -32.58 -20.02 -2.04
C THR A 121 -33.83 -20.24 -1.18
N SER A 122 -34.97 -19.84 -1.72
CA SER A 122 -36.31 -20.23 -1.26
C SER A 122 -36.60 -21.70 -1.56
#